data_AF-A0A257XR08-F1
#
_entry.id   AF-A0A257XR08-F1
#
_cell.length_a   1.000
_cell.length_b   1.000
_cell.length_c   1.000
_cell.angle_alpha   90.00
_cell.angle_beta   90.00
_cell.angle_gamma   90.00
#
_symmetry.space_group_name_H-M   'P 1'
#
loop_
_entity.id
_entity.type
_entity.pdbx_description
1 polymer ?
#
loop_
_entity_poly.entity_id
_entity_poly.type
_entity_poly.pdbx_seq_one_letter_code
_entity_poly.pdbx_strand_id
1 'polypeptide(L)' 'MTKVLFVCMGNICRSPMAEGMFRKAIREAGLEQQVEADSAGTHAYHVGDAPDPRAQQAARQRGA' A
#
# COMPACT_ATOMS: atom_id res chain seq x y z
N MET A 1 10.01 -2.26 -16.81
CA MET A 1 9.61 -2.36 -15.39
C MET A 1 8.55 -1.31 -15.14
N THR A 2 7.35 -1.74 -14.78
CA THR A 2 6.18 -0.87 -14.57
C THR A 2 6.13 -0.44 -13.11
N LYS A 3 5.86 0.85 -12.85
CA LYS A 3 5.78 1.39 -11.48
C LYS A 3 4.38 1.92 -11.20
N VAL A 4 3.82 1.56 -10.05
CA VAL A 4 2.48 1.96 -9.61
C VAL A 4 2.57 2.69 -8.28
N LEU A 5 2.01 3.90 -8.22
CA LEU A 5 1.93 4.69 -6.98
C LEU A 5 0.47 4.81 -6.55
N PHE A 6 0.15 4.31 -5.35
CA PHE A 6 -1.16 4.51 -4.73
C PHE A 6 -1.18 5.81 -3.94
N VAL A 7 -2.14 6.68 -4.21
CA VAL A 7 -2.22 8.00 -3.56
C VAL A 7 -3.51 8.14 -2.78
N CYS A 8 -3.40 8.60 -1.53
CA CYS A 8 -4.56 9.09 -0.77
C CYS A 8 -4.20 10.39 -0.04
N MET A 9 -5.08 10.91 0.81
CA MET A 9 -4.83 12.18 1.48
C MET A 9 -3.63 12.15 2.44
N GLY A 10 -3.52 11.12 3.30
CA GLY A 10 -2.59 11.14 4.44
C GLY A 10 -1.62 9.97 4.50
N ASN A 11 -1.59 9.08 3.50
CA ASN A 11 -0.74 7.89 3.46
C ASN A 11 -0.72 6.96 4.69
N ILE A 12 -1.79 6.92 5.49
CA ILE A 12 -1.84 6.08 6.69
C ILE A 12 -2.96 5.04 6.66
N CYS A 13 -3.88 5.08 5.71
CA CYS A 13 -5.02 4.15 5.70
C CYS A 13 -5.20 3.51 4.32
N ARG A 14 -5.75 4.26 3.37
CA ARG A 14 -6.17 3.72 2.07
C ARG A 14 -5.00 3.31 1.18
N SER A 15 -4.04 4.21 0.96
CA SER A 15 -2.93 3.95 0.03
C SER A 15 -1.93 2.89 0.52
N PRO A 16 -1.54 2.82 1.82
CA PRO A 16 -0.70 1.71 2.29
C PRO A 16 -1.41 0.36 2.22
N MET A 17 -2.72 0.31 2.49
CA MET A 17 -3.50 -0.93 2.31
C MET A 17 -3.51 -1.37 0.85
N ALA A 18 -3.74 -0.44 -0.09
CA ALA A 18 -3.76 -0.74 -1.51
C ALA A 18 -2.38 -1.24 -2.00
N GLU A 19 -1.30 -0.61 -1.56
CA GLU A 19 0.08 -1.05 -1.83
C GLU A 19 0.33 -2.48 -1.33
N GLY A 20 -0.01 -2.78 -0.07
CA GLY A 20 0.17 -4.12 0.51
C GLY A 20 -0.62 -5.19 -0.22
N MET A 21 -1.91 -4.93 -0.50
CA MET A 21 -2.78 -5.84 -1.25
C MET A 21 -2.28 -6.05 -2.68
N PHE A 22 -1.82 -5.00 -3.34
CA PHE A 22 -1.30 -5.08 -4.70
C PHE A 22 0.03 -5.84 -4.75
N ARG A 23 0.94 -5.61 -3.80
CA ARG A 23 2.19 -6.39 -3.67
C ARG A 23 1.92 -7.88 -3.51
N LYS A 24 0.91 -8.25 -2.72
CA LYS A 24 0.47 -9.64 -2.62
C LYS A 24 -0.03 -10.17 -3.97
N ALA A 25 -0.89 -9.43 -4.67
CA ALA A 25 -1.45 -9.85 -5.95
C ALA A 25 -0.37 -10.04 -7.04
N ILE A 26 0.61 -9.14 -7.14
CA ILE A 26 1.71 -9.29 -8.12
C ILE A 26 2.62 -10.47 -7.78
N ARG A 27 2.79 -10.80 -6.49
CA ARG A 27 3.49 -12.01 -6.05
C ARG A 27 2.78 -13.27 -6.51
N GLU A 28 1.48 -13.35 -6.24
CA GLU A 28 0.65 -14.48 -6.62
C GLU A 28 0.58 -14.66 -8.14
N ALA A 29 0.69 -13.57 -8.90
CA ALA A 29 0.74 -13.59 -10.36
C ALA A 29 2.15 -13.85 -10.95
N GLY A 30 3.21 -13.94 -10.12
CA GLY A 30 4.59 -14.11 -10.60
C GLY A 30 5.17 -12.88 -11.31
N LEU A 31 4.68 -11.68 -11.02
CA LEU A 31 5.02 -10.42 -11.69
C LEU A 31 5.98 -9.52 -10.88
N GLU A 32 6.50 -9.97 -9.75
CA GLU A 32 7.33 -9.15 -8.84
C GLU A 32 8.59 -8.57 -9.49
N GLN A 33 9.13 -9.23 -10.52
CA GLN A 33 10.31 -8.76 -11.26
C GLN A 33 9.96 -7.73 -12.34
N GLN A 34 8.68 -7.54 -12.63
CA GLN A 34 8.19 -6.69 -13.72
C GLN A 34 7.47 -5.44 -13.20
N VAL A 35 6.88 -5.52 -12.01
CA VAL A 35 6.04 -4.47 -11.41
C VAL A 35 6.54 -4.10 -10.02
N GLU A 36 6.70 -2.81 -9.78
CA GLU A 36 7.01 -2.22 -8.49
C GLU A 36 5.83 -1.37 -8.00
N ALA A 37 5.61 -1.34 -6.68
CA ALA A 37 4.52 -0.60 -6.07
C ALA A 37 4.99 0.20 -4.84
N ASP A 38 4.41 1.39 -4.69
CA ASP A 38 4.64 2.30 -3.57
C ASP A 38 3.35 3.07 -3.23
N SER A 39 3.34 3.81 -2.11
CA SER A 39 2.23 4.66 -1.72
C SER A 39 2.64 6.04 -1.18
N ALA A 40 1.81 7.05 -1.46
CA ALA A 40 2.05 8.42 -1.01
C ALA A 40 0.78 9.15 -0.55
N GLY A 41 0.99 10.23 0.21
CA GLY A 41 -0.03 11.15 0.69
C GLY A 41 0.00 12.46 -0.10
N THR A 42 -1.16 13.05 -0.37
CA THR A 42 -1.22 14.42 -0.91
C THR A 42 -0.85 15.47 0.14
N HIS A 43 -0.97 15.12 1.43
CA HIS A 43 -0.54 15.94 2.56
C HIS A 43 0.64 15.31 3.29
N ALA A 44 1.46 16.16 3.89
CA ALA A 44 2.65 15.75 4.63
C ALA A 44 2.45 15.60 6.15
N TYR A 45 1.20 15.65 6.65
CA TYR A 45 0.90 15.61 8.09
C TYR A 45 1.38 14.34 8.80
N HIS A 46 1.48 13.24 8.08
CA HIS A 46 1.78 11.90 8.62
C HIS A 46 3.06 11.30 8.04
N VAL A 47 3.98 12.13 7.54
CA VAL A 47 5.26 11.64 7.04
C VAL A 47 6.04 10.99 8.18
N GLY A 48 6.39 9.71 8.01
CA GLY A 48 7.08 8.92 9.02
C GLY A 48 6.14 8.17 9.98
N ASP A 49 4.85 8.47 9.97
CA ASP A 49 3.87 7.71 10.77
C ASP A 49 3.65 6.32 10.17
N ALA A 50 3.44 5.33 11.04
CA ALA A 50 2.98 4.02 10.62
C ALA A 50 1.53 4.09 10.08
N PRO A 51 1.10 3.15 9.23
CA PRO A 51 -0.31 3.03 8.87
C PRO A 51 -1.20 2.90 10.11
N ASP A 52 -2.39 3.50 10.04
CA ASP A 52 -3.42 3.50 11.08
C ASP A 52 -3.68 2.05 11.57
N PRO A 53 -3.70 1.80 12.89
CA PRO A 53 -3.90 0.46 13.44
C PRO A 53 -5.17 -0.24 12.95
N ARG A 54 -6.25 0.51 12.68
CA ARG A 54 -7.50 -0.03 12.15
C ARG A 54 -7.34 -0.50 10.71
N ALA A 55 -6.55 0.23 9.91
CA ALA A 55 -6.21 -0.18 8.55
C ALA A 55 -5.36 -1.46 8.56
N GLN A 56 -4.36 -1.54 9.44
CA GLN A 56 -3.56 -2.76 9.61
C GLN A 56 -4.41 -3.96 10.05
N GLN A 57 -5.36 -3.76 10.96
CA GLN A 57 -6.29 -4.81 11.39
C GLN A 57 -7.16 -5.29 10.22
N ALA A 58 -7.72 -4.35 9.45
CA ALA A 58 -8.57 -4.67 8.30
C ALA A 58 -7.81 -5.41 7.19
N ALA A 59 -6.54 -5.05 6.96
CA ALA A 59 -5.64 -5.72 6.02
C ALA A 59 -5.37 -7.17 6.47
N ARG A 60 -4.96 -7.37 7.73
CA ARG A 60 -4.71 -8.69 8.31
C ARG A 60 -5.91 -9.63 8.21
N GLN A 61 -7.13 -9.11 8.45
CA GLN A 61 -8.37 -9.88 8.32
C GLN A 61 -8.65 -10.37 6.88
N ARG A 62 -8.10 -9.68 5.88
CA ARG A 62 -8.27 -10.00 4.45
C ARG A 62 -7.06 -10.72 3.86
N GLY A 63 -6.11 -11.11 4.72
CA GLY A 63 -4.89 -11.80 4.33
C GLY A 63 -3.91 -10.92 3.56
N ALA A 64 -3.96 -9.61 3.76
CA ALA A 64 -2.97 -8.66 3.26
C ALA A 64 -1.91 -8.37 4.33
#